data_AF-A0A957U701-F1
#
_entry.id   AF-A0A957U701-F1
#
_cell.length_a   1.000
_cell.length_b   1.000
_cell.length_c   1.000
_cell.angle_alpha   90.00
_cell.angle_beta   90.00
_cell.angle_gamma   90.00
#
_symmetry.space_group_name_H-M   'P 1'
#
loop_
_entity.id
_entity.type
_entity.pdbx_description
1 polymer ?
#
loop_
_entity_poly.entity_id
_entity_poly.type
_entity_poly.pdbx_seq_one_letter_code
_entity_poly.pdbx_strand_id
1 'polypeptide(L)' 'AQRGIIEFRYRWPGQYMFHAHQSEFAELGWMGNFNVVAEDGFPDALAAAGVSSDWDERSTNGDAALHVESGG' A
#
# COMPACT_ATOMS: atom_id res chain seq x y z
N ALA A 1 -16.13 9.15 -10.66
CA ALA A 1 -15.51 8.70 -9.40
C ALA A 1 -14.82 9.88 -8.73
N GLN A 2 -14.94 10.03 -7.41
CA GLN A 2 -14.25 11.06 -6.64
C GLN A 2 -13.07 10.40 -5.94
N ARG A 3 -11.88 11.00 -6.01
CA ARG A 3 -10.66 10.50 -5.34
C ARG A 3 -10.39 11.40 -4.15
N GLY A 4 -10.22 10.81 -2.97
CA GLY A 4 -9.76 11.48 -1.75
C GLY A 4 -8.45 10.87 -1.29
N ILE A 5 -7.54 11.70 -0.78
CA ILE A 5 -6.29 11.28 -0.14
C ILE A 5 -6.45 11.54 1.36
N ILE A 6 -6.00 10.59 2.19
CA ILE A 6 -6.00 10.71 3.65
C ILE A 6 -4.56 10.60 4.14
N GLU A 7 -4.15 11.51 5.01
CA GLU A 7 -2.83 11.53 5.63
C GLU A 7 -2.95 11.39 7.16
N PHE A 8 -2.21 10.44 7.74
CA PHE A 8 -2.12 10.23 9.19
C PHE A 8 -0.76 9.62 9.55
N ARG A 9 -0.44 9.60 10.86
CA ARG A 9 0.77 8.95 11.40
C ARG A 9 0.40 7.88 12.41
N TYR A 10 1.12 6.76 12.38
CA TYR A 10 0.97 5.69 13.35
C TYR A 10 1.91 5.88 14.53
N ARG A 11 1.39 5.67 15.74
CA ARG A 11 2.19 5.71 16.97
C ARG A 11 2.83 4.36 17.30
N TRP A 12 2.18 3.27 16.91
CA TRP A 12 2.56 1.92 17.32
C TRP A 12 2.79 1.04 16.09
N PRO A 13 3.85 0.22 16.06
CA PRO A 13 4.05 -0.76 15.01
C PRO A 13 3.07 -1.93 15.15
N GLY A 14 2.79 -2.62 14.04
CA GLY A 14 1.95 -3.81 14.01
C GLY A 14 1.15 -3.98 12.72
N GLN A 15 0.42 -5.09 12.67
CA GLN A 15 -0.50 -5.40 11.56
C GLN A 15 -1.78 -4.60 11.71
N TYR A 16 -2.13 -3.86 10.66
CA TYR A 16 -3.39 -3.13 10.55
C TYR A 16 -4.21 -3.66 9.38
N MET A 17 -5.51 -3.39 9.43
CA MET A 17 -6.47 -3.71 8.39
C MET A 17 -7.23 -2.44 8.00
N PHE A 18 -7.50 -2.30 6.73
CA PHE A 18 -8.50 -1.36 6.23
C PHE A 18 -9.53 -2.15 5.41
N HIS A 19 -10.77 -1.69 5.43
CA HIS A 19 -11.85 -2.31 4.68
C HIS A 19 -12.89 -1.27 4.28
N ALA A 20 -13.72 -1.60 3.29
CA ALA A 20 -14.90 -0.80 3.01
C ALA A 20 -15.80 -0.78 4.26
N HIS A 21 -16.22 0.41 4.71
CA HIS A 21 -17.06 0.52 5.91
C HIS A 21 -18.42 -0.18 5.71
N GLN A 22 -18.98 -0.15 4.50
CA GLN A 22 -20.22 -0.86 4.19
C GLN A 22 -19.99 -2.38 4.25
N SER A 23 -20.72 -3.05 5.14
CA SER A 23 -20.56 -4.48 5.43
C SER A 23 -20.67 -5.37 4.19
N GLU A 24 -21.58 -5.05 3.27
CA GLU A 24 -21.76 -5.79 2.01
C GLU A 24 -20.47 -5.87 1.19
N PHE A 25 -19.67 -4.80 1.13
CA PHE A 25 -18.40 -4.82 0.40
C PHE A 25 -17.28 -5.51 1.18
N ALA A 26 -17.27 -5.40 2.52
CA ALA A 26 -16.33 -6.13 3.36
C ALA A 26 -16.52 -7.65 3.23
N GLU A 27 -17.77 -8.11 3.17
CA GLU A 27 -18.14 -9.52 2.94
C GLU A 27 -17.72 -10.02 1.55
N LEU A 28 -17.69 -9.13 0.55
CA LEU A 28 -17.12 -9.41 -0.78
C LEU A 28 -15.58 -9.40 -0.79
N GLY A 29 -14.94 -9.23 0.37
CA GLY A 29 -13.49 -9.29 0.50
C GLY A 29 -12.78 -7.97 0.20
N TRP A 30 -13.48 -6.83 0.20
CA TRP A 30 -12.87 -5.52 -0.05
C TRP A 30 -12.14 -5.03 1.21
N MET A 31 -11.03 -5.71 1.47
CA MET A 31 -10.19 -5.56 2.64
C MET A 31 -8.72 -5.60 2.21
N GLY A 32 -7.87 -4.91 2.96
CA GLY A 32 -6.43 -4.98 2.79
C GLY A 32 -5.75 -4.90 4.14
N ASN A 33 -4.53 -5.40 4.20
CA ASN A 33 -3.70 -5.38 5.39
C ASN A 33 -2.38 -4.70 5.06
N PHE A 34 -1.80 -4.04 6.04
CA PHE A 34 -0.44 -3.50 5.96
C PHE A 34 0.25 -3.63 7.32
N ASN A 35 1.57 -3.70 7.30
CA ASN A 35 2.39 -3.76 8.49
C ASN A 35 3.04 -2.41 8.74
N VAL A 36 2.79 -1.80 9.90
CA VAL A 36 3.52 -0.62 10.34
C VAL A 36 4.76 -1.10 11.07
N VAL A 37 5.93 -0.70 10.60
CA VAL A 37 7.22 -1.03 11.20
C VAL A 37 7.97 0.24 11.57
N ALA A 38 8.97 0.09 12.46
CA ALA A 38 9.94 1.14 12.68
C ALA A 38 10.80 1.33 11.41
N GLU A 39 11.37 2.51 11.24
CA GLU A 39 12.13 2.87 10.03
C GLU A 39 13.31 1.92 9.78
N ASP A 40 13.99 1.49 10.85
CA ASP A 40 15.09 0.53 10.81
C ASP A 40 14.65 -0.89 10.43
N GLY A 41 13.38 -1.24 10.64
CA GLY A 41 12.79 -2.53 10.27
C GLY A 41 12.15 -2.56 8.88
N PHE A 42 12.14 -1.44 8.14
CA PHE A 42 11.51 -1.37 6.82
C PHE A 42 12.12 -2.32 5.77
N PRO A 43 13.45 -2.46 5.65
CA PRO A 43 14.05 -3.38 4.68
C PRO A 43 13.67 -4.85 4.93
N ASP A 44 13.64 -5.28 6.19
CA ASP A 44 13.24 -6.64 6.58
C ASP A 44 11.76 -6.89 6.29
N ALA A 45 10.91 -5.89 6.51
CA ALA A 45 9.49 -5.95 6.22
C ALA A 45 9.20 -6.11 4.72
N LEU A 46 9.94 -5.39 3.86
CA LEU A 46 9.85 -5.54 2.40
C LEU A 46 10.26 -6.94 1.96
N ALA A 47 11.38 -7.45 2.48
CA ALA A 47 11.85 -8.80 2.19
C ALA A 47 10.82 -9.86 2.61
N ALA A 48 10.23 -9.72 3.78
CA ALA A 48 9.18 -10.61 4.27
C ALA A 48 7.90 -10.54 3.41
N ALA A 49 7.58 -9.37 2.86
CA ALA A 49 6.46 -9.18 1.93
C ALA A 49 6.76 -9.68 0.50
N GLY A 50 7.98 -10.14 0.22
CA GLY A 50 8.40 -10.57 -1.12
C GLY A 50 8.52 -9.42 -2.12
N VAL A 51 8.67 -8.19 -1.64
CA VAL A 51 8.84 -6.99 -2.48
C VAL A 51 10.32 -6.86 -2.84
N SER A 52 10.64 -6.79 -4.13
CA SER A 52 12.02 -6.56 -4.57
C SER A 52 12.41 -5.09 -4.36
N SER A 53 13.73 -4.83 -4.22
CA SER A 53 14.28 -3.47 -4.14
C SER A 53 13.83 -2.58 -5.30
N ASP A 54 13.73 -3.16 -6.50
CA ASP A 54 13.29 -2.45 -7.70
C ASP A 54 11.82 -2.01 -7.62
N TRP A 55 10.97 -2.82 -6.98
CA TRP A 55 9.55 -2.50 -6.79
C TRP A 55 9.37 -1.41 -5.73
N ASP A 56 10.14 -1.47 -4.65
CA ASP A 56 10.14 -0.44 -3.60
C ASP A 56 10.63 0.92 -4.12
N GLU A 57 11.73 0.93 -4.89
CA GLU A 57 12.25 2.14 -5.52
C GLU A 57 11.22 2.78 -6.46
N ARG A 58 10.53 1.97 -7.27
CA ARG A 58 9.45 2.44 -8.16
C ARG A 58 8.22 2.93 -7.40
N SER A 59 7.89 2.32 -6.26
CA SER A 59 6.75 2.74 -5.45
C SER A 59 7.01 4.08 -4.76
N THR A 60 8.26 4.37 -4.39
CA THR A 60 8.62 5.59 -3.64
C THR A 60 8.99 6.73 -4.57
N ASN A 61 9.66 6.45 -5.69
CA ASN A 61 10.19 7.45 -6.62
C ASN A 61 9.45 7.49 -7.96
N GLY A 62 8.49 6.59 -8.20
CA GLY A 62 7.70 6.56 -9.42
C GLY A 62 6.58 7.60 -9.40
N ASP A 63 6.33 8.21 -10.55
CA ASP A 63 5.14 9.02 -10.78
C ASP A 63 3.93 8.09 -10.98
N ALA A 64 2.79 8.40 -10.38
CA ALA A 64 1.55 7.60 -10.49
C ALA A 64 0.93 7.66 -11.91
N ALA A 65 1.56 8.38 -12.83
CA ALA A 65 1.21 8.41 -14.23
C ALA A 65 1.69 7.13 -14.95
N LEU A 66 0.79 6.15 -15.10
CA LEU A 66 0.93 5.11 -16.10
C LEU A 66 1.12 5.77 -17.49
N HIS A 67 2.35 5.74 -18.02
CA HIS A 67 2.59 5.99 -19.43
C HIS A 67 2.07 4.77 -20.19
N VAL A 68 0.85 4.86 -20.71
CA VAL A 68 0.32 3.90 -21.68
C VAL A 68 1.05 4.19 -22.99
N GLU A 69 2.06 3.39 -23.33
CA GLU A 69 2.60 3.40 -24.68
C GLU A 69 1.50 2.92 -25.63
N SER A 70 0.96 3.86 -26.40
CA SER A 70 0.13 3.58 -27.56
C SER A 70 0.99 2.83 -28.59
N GLY A 71 0.86 1.50 -28.61
CA GLY A 71 1.37 0.66 -29.70
C GLY A 71 0.73 1.06 -31.02
N GLY A 72 1.58 1.34 -32.02
CA GLY A 72 1.21 1.51 -33.42
C GLY A 72 1.11 0.20 -34.17
#